data_AF-A0A2G6PEQ1-F1
#
_entry.id   AF-A0A2G6PEQ1-F1
#
_cell.length_a   1.000
_cell.length_b   1.000
_cell.length_c   1.000
_cell.angle_alpha   90.00
_cell.angle_beta   90.00
_cell.angle_gamma   90.00
#
_symmetry.space_group_name_H-M   'P 1'
#
loop_
_entity.id
_entity.type
_entity.pdbx_description
1 polymer ?
#
loop_
_entity_poly.entity_id
_entity_poly.type
_entity_poly.pdbx_seq_one_letter_code
_entity_poly.pdbx_strand_id
1 'polypeptide(L)'
;INGDFAKGTVDVEFGVVDVKFGELVDAIGKESEEWFDSNAVVDGKIWQPRHVFADSVMYNAFAYSSLPINSQIIKIDTVRLPQNGKVPIFRRGDSILISNSKTQDLGSAFQGGQTVNLSRNDVDRICLKDSNDKPINAQLWDYDLEAGTITWATPLDLSSYQMPIIATHSQEERNRVLEVDISGQLKLLEPVMRDYPLEDTYVSSLLIGDNLQVRHSIPFTQRNWDGVWRDEPQGEQLLNRLNLTDYPMTLTDDGAITQDWLIKFTSASQFEVYGDTLGYVGQFDILTDLAPINPATSKPYFTINKSAFGGSAGQSASWASHDVIRFKTWGTLMPVWILCSAQPTNKVQKGTDGFKYCFYGDTTEV
;
A
#
# COMPACT_ATOMS: atom_id res chain seq x y z
N ILE A 1 3.02 18.05 -44.58
CA ILE A 1 3.93 17.40 -45.54
C ILE A 1 4.72 18.50 -46.24
N ASN A 2 6.05 18.56 -46.05
CA ASN A 2 6.91 19.56 -46.68
C ASN A 2 8.13 18.85 -47.28
N GLY A 3 8.31 18.98 -48.59
CA GLY A 3 9.50 18.55 -49.32
C GLY A 3 9.73 19.45 -50.53
N ASP A 4 10.92 19.38 -51.12
CA ASP A 4 11.36 20.30 -52.18
C ASP A 4 10.41 20.34 -53.39
N PHE A 5 9.73 19.21 -53.67
CA PHE A 5 8.78 19.08 -54.76
C PHE A 5 7.36 18.66 -54.34
N ALA A 6 7.04 18.73 -53.04
CA ALA A 6 5.75 18.28 -52.52
C ALA A 6 5.31 19.09 -51.29
N LYS A 7 4.05 19.54 -51.30
CA LYS A 7 3.42 20.26 -50.19
C LYS A 7 2.05 19.67 -49.90
N GLY A 8 1.71 19.49 -48.64
CA GLY A 8 0.44 18.88 -48.29
C GLY A 8 0.04 19.00 -46.83
N THR A 9 -1.23 18.76 -46.55
CA THR A 9 -1.85 18.79 -45.24
C THR A 9 -2.44 17.43 -44.90
N VAL A 10 -2.47 17.13 -43.61
CA VAL A 10 -3.09 15.92 -43.08
C VAL A 10 -4.16 16.37 -42.10
N ASP A 11 -5.41 16.00 -42.39
CA ASP A 11 -6.49 16.04 -41.43
C ASP A 11 -6.42 14.75 -40.60
N VAL A 12 -5.91 14.90 -39.38
CA VAL A 12 -5.70 13.77 -38.46
C VAL A 12 -7.01 13.23 -37.87
N GLU A 13 -8.09 14.02 -37.89
CA GLU A 13 -9.38 13.64 -37.32
C GLU A 13 -10.17 12.75 -38.29
N PHE A 14 -10.15 13.11 -39.57
CA PHE A 14 -10.84 12.35 -40.62
C PHE A 14 -9.93 11.43 -41.44
N GLY A 15 -8.61 11.46 -41.18
CA GLY A 15 -7.62 10.65 -41.89
C GLY A 15 -7.46 11.04 -43.36
N VAL A 16 -7.79 12.28 -43.72
CA VAL A 16 -7.71 12.79 -45.09
C VAL A 16 -6.35 13.43 -45.33
N VAL A 17 -5.68 13.04 -46.41
CA VAL A 17 -4.37 13.57 -46.79
C VAL A 17 -4.46 14.22 -48.14
N ASP A 18 -4.12 15.51 -48.19
CA ASP A 18 -4.01 16.27 -49.43
C ASP A 18 -2.54 16.56 -49.73
N VAL A 19 -2.06 16.14 -50.90
CA VAL A 19 -0.69 16.38 -51.36
C VAL A 19 -0.70 17.00 -52.75
N LYS A 20 0.06 18.08 -52.92
CA LYS A 20 0.33 18.76 -54.18
C LYS A 20 1.80 18.57 -54.54
N PHE A 21 2.06 18.19 -55.79
CA PHE A 21 3.41 18.04 -56.33
C PHE A 21 3.76 19.24 -57.22
N GLY A 22 4.98 19.74 -57.10
CA GLY A 22 5.39 21.00 -57.73
C GLY A 22 6.43 21.74 -56.92
N GLU A 23 6.77 22.96 -57.31
CA GLU A 23 7.78 23.77 -56.62
C GLU A 23 7.35 25.23 -56.54
N LEU A 24 7.89 25.97 -55.57
CA LEU A 24 7.69 27.42 -55.50
C LEU A 24 8.67 28.12 -56.45
N VAL A 25 8.13 28.76 -57.49
CA VAL A 25 8.89 29.59 -58.43
C VAL A 25 8.47 31.05 -58.33
N ASP A 26 9.31 31.95 -58.83
CA ASP A 26 8.94 33.37 -58.92
C ASP A 26 7.82 33.55 -59.96
N ALA A 27 6.81 34.35 -59.62
CA ALA A 27 5.63 34.54 -60.46
C ALA A 27 5.90 35.43 -61.69
N ILE A 28 6.99 36.21 -61.66
CA ILE A 28 7.36 37.18 -62.70
C ILE A 28 7.76 36.44 -63.98
N GLY A 29 7.12 36.78 -65.10
CA GLY A 29 7.42 36.22 -66.42
C GLY A 29 6.76 34.86 -66.71
N LYS A 30 5.78 34.46 -65.89
CA LYS A 30 5.00 33.22 -66.01
C LYS A 30 3.52 33.43 -66.26
N GLU A 31 3.12 34.66 -66.56
CA GLU A 31 1.72 35.10 -66.72
C GLU A 31 1.03 34.53 -67.98
N SER A 32 1.80 33.92 -68.89
CA SER A 32 1.30 33.29 -70.12
C SER A 32 1.18 31.76 -70.03
N GLU A 33 1.54 31.17 -68.90
CA GLU A 33 1.51 29.72 -68.68
C GLU A 33 0.09 29.25 -68.33
N GLU A 34 -0.35 28.10 -68.84
CA GLU A 34 -1.72 27.59 -68.64
C GLU A 34 -2.07 27.27 -67.17
N TRP A 35 -1.05 27.03 -66.34
CA TRP A 35 -1.20 26.71 -64.91
C TRP A 35 -1.15 27.95 -64.01
N PHE A 36 -0.90 29.14 -64.58
CA PHE A 36 -0.75 30.37 -63.82
C PHE A 36 -2.11 30.93 -63.38
N ASP A 37 -2.27 31.17 -62.08
CA ASP A 37 -3.43 31.86 -61.50
C ASP A 37 -2.93 33.03 -60.65
N SER A 38 -3.35 34.24 -61.00
CA SER A 38 -2.95 35.46 -60.29
C SER A 38 -3.40 35.47 -58.83
N ASN A 39 -4.45 34.73 -58.47
CA ASN A 39 -4.93 34.62 -57.08
C ASN A 39 -4.10 33.64 -56.24
N ALA A 40 -3.27 32.80 -56.87
CA ALA A 40 -2.43 31.83 -56.20
C ALA A 40 -1.02 32.35 -55.86
N VAL A 41 -0.70 33.59 -56.24
CA VAL A 41 0.59 34.24 -55.95
C VAL A 41 0.63 34.70 -54.50
N VAL A 42 1.62 34.23 -53.75
CA VAL A 42 1.87 34.61 -52.35
C VAL A 42 3.33 35.05 -52.23
N ASP A 43 3.56 36.27 -51.72
CA ASP A 43 4.90 36.87 -51.56
C ASP A 43 5.76 36.86 -52.83
N GLY A 44 5.13 37.10 -53.99
CA GLY A 44 5.80 37.15 -55.30
C GLY A 44 6.16 35.78 -55.89
N LYS A 45 5.79 34.69 -55.20
CA LYS A 45 6.02 33.31 -55.64
C LYS A 45 4.70 32.59 -55.93
N ILE A 46 4.76 31.63 -56.84
CA ILE A 46 3.62 30.78 -57.24
C ILE A 46 4.04 29.32 -57.23
N TRP A 47 3.10 28.43 -56.89
CA TRP A 47 3.33 26.98 -56.96
C TRP A 47 3.17 26.49 -58.40
N GLN A 48 4.27 26.07 -59.01
CA GLN A 48 4.24 25.45 -60.33
C GLN A 48 3.95 23.95 -60.18
N PRO A 49 2.82 23.43 -60.70
CA PRO A 49 2.51 22.01 -60.61
C PRO A 49 3.49 21.19 -61.45
N ARG A 50 3.93 20.05 -60.91
CA ARG A 50 4.69 19.04 -61.65
C ARG A 50 3.86 17.77 -61.76
N HIS A 51 3.78 17.24 -62.98
CA HIS A 51 3.13 15.95 -63.20
C HIS A 51 3.96 14.83 -62.59
N VAL A 52 3.30 14.01 -61.78
CA VAL A 52 3.87 12.78 -61.23
C VAL A 52 3.05 11.61 -61.75
N PHE A 53 3.72 10.51 -62.09
CA PHE A 53 3.01 9.29 -62.44
C PHE A 53 2.39 8.70 -61.18
N ALA A 54 1.10 8.39 -61.22
CA ALA A 54 0.36 7.94 -60.04
C ALA A 54 0.92 6.63 -59.45
N ASP A 55 1.47 5.76 -60.28
CA ASP A 55 2.12 4.49 -59.90
C ASP A 55 3.48 4.67 -59.21
N SER A 56 4.09 5.85 -59.33
CA SER A 56 5.37 6.17 -58.69
C SER A 56 5.22 6.74 -57.26
N VAL A 57 3.99 7.04 -56.83
CA VAL A 57 3.73 7.64 -55.52
C VAL A 57 3.61 6.56 -54.45
N MET A 58 4.65 6.44 -53.62
CA MET A 58 4.65 5.59 -52.43
C MET A 58 4.50 6.44 -51.17
N TYR A 59 3.67 5.99 -50.22
CA TYR A 59 3.53 6.63 -48.91
C TYR A 59 3.59 5.58 -47.80
N ASN A 60 4.07 6.01 -46.63
CA ASN A 60 3.99 5.24 -45.39
C ASN A 60 3.23 6.09 -44.37
N ALA A 61 2.23 5.52 -43.72
CA ALA A 61 1.39 6.21 -42.75
C ALA A 61 1.22 5.34 -41.50
N PHE A 62 1.29 5.99 -40.33
CA PHE A 62 1.00 5.37 -39.04
C PHE A 62 -0.28 6.00 -38.50
N ALA A 63 -1.34 5.19 -38.37
CA ALA A 63 -2.59 5.62 -37.75
C ALA A 63 -2.57 5.33 -36.25
N TYR A 64 -2.91 6.33 -35.43
CA TYR A 64 -3.14 6.17 -34.00
C TYR A 64 -4.62 6.37 -33.72
N SER A 65 -5.36 5.32 -33.37
CA SER A 65 -6.71 5.45 -32.83
C SER A 65 -6.64 5.47 -31.30
N SER A 66 -7.05 6.57 -30.67
CA SER A 66 -7.33 6.58 -29.24
C SER A 66 -8.85 6.64 -29.05
N LEU A 67 -9.38 5.80 -28.17
CA LEU A 67 -10.69 6.05 -27.56
C LEU A 67 -10.39 6.95 -26.35
N PRO A 68 -10.67 8.26 -26.40
CA PRO A 68 -10.42 9.11 -25.25
C PRO A 68 -11.40 8.71 -24.13
N ILE A 69 -10.89 7.96 -23.15
CA ILE A 69 -11.57 7.81 -21.87
C ILE A 69 -11.57 9.21 -21.22
N ASN A 70 -12.74 9.67 -20.80
CA ASN A 70 -12.87 11.01 -20.22
C ASN A 70 -12.18 11.06 -18.84
N SER A 71 -11.02 11.71 -18.78
CA SER A 71 -10.19 11.85 -17.59
C SER A 71 -10.87 12.62 -16.45
N GLN A 72 -11.86 13.47 -16.74
CA GLN A 72 -12.65 14.16 -15.72
C GLN A 72 -13.61 13.21 -14.99
N ILE A 73 -14.11 12.18 -15.69
CA ILE A 73 -14.99 11.17 -15.09
C ILE A 73 -14.15 10.18 -14.28
N ILE A 74 -13.04 9.70 -14.84
CA ILE A 74 -12.22 8.66 -14.20
C ILE A 74 -11.19 9.22 -13.19
N LYS A 75 -11.01 10.55 -13.13
CA LYS A 75 -10.04 11.26 -12.27
C LYS A 75 -8.59 10.75 -12.36
N ILE A 76 -8.24 10.12 -13.47
CA ILE A 76 -6.92 9.57 -13.77
C ILE A 76 -6.47 10.17 -15.11
N ASP A 77 -5.19 10.52 -15.21
CA ASP A 77 -4.59 10.96 -16.47
C ASP A 77 -4.58 9.81 -17.48
N THR A 78 -5.44 9.93 -18.51
CA THR A 78 -5.64 8.90 -19.52
C THR A 78 -4.57 8.88 -20.59
N VAL A 79 -3.72 9.92 -20.67
CA VAL A 79 -2.67 10.03 -21.70
C VAL A 79 -1.60 8.96 -21.51
N ARG A 80 -1.40 8.49 -20.29
CA ARG A 80 -0.40 7.46 -19.95
C ARG A 80 -0.97 6.05 -19.85
N LEU A 81 -2.28 5.87 -20.06
CA LEU A 81 -2.89 4.55 -20.01
C LEU A 81 -2.67 3.83 -21.35
N PRO A 82 -2.23 2.55 -21.32
CA PRO A 82 -2.17 1.74 -22.53
C PRO A 82 -3.53 1.69 -23.23
N GLN A 83 -3.53 1.77 -24.57
CA GLN A 83 -4.78 1.78 -25.36
C GLN A 83 -5.66 0.55 -25.14
N ASN A 84 -5.06 -0.58 -24.76
CA ASN A 84 -5.77 -1.82 -24.44
C ASN A 84 -6.23 -1.93 -22.98
N GLY A 85 -5.98 -0.90 -22.15
CA GLY A 85 -6.33 -0.85 -20.73
C GLY A 85 -5.59 -1.86 -19.85
N LYS A 86 -4.61 -2.60 -20.39
CA LYS A 86 -3.83 -3.60 -19.65
C LYS A 86 -2.61 -2.95 -19.03
N VAL A 87 -2.42 -3.17 -17.74
CA VAL A 87 -1.22 -2.76 -17.00
C VAL A 87 -0.61 -3.98 -16.33
N PRO A 88 0.73 -4.07 -16.24
CA PRO A 88 1.37 -5.17 -15.53
C PRO A 88 1.05 -5.07 -14.02
N ILE A 89 0.75 -6.22 -13.41
CA ILE A 89 0.46 -6.33 -11.97
C ILE A 89 1.75 -6.15 -11.15
N PHE A 90 2.86 -6.72 -11.64
CA PHE A 90 4.18 -6.64 -11.03
C PHE A 90 5.09 -5.67 -11.81
N ARG A 91 6.13 -5.18 -11.14
CA ARG A 91 7.18 -4.35 -11.75
C ARG A 91 8.53 -5.04 -11.59
N ARG A 92 9.45 -4.70 -12.49
CA ARG A 92 10.86 -5.09 -12.36
C ARG A 92 11.39 -4.60 -11.00
N GLY A 93 11.97 -5.51 -10.23
CA GLY A 93 12.47 -5.27 -8.90
C GLY A 93 11.46 -5.51 -7.78
N ASP A 94 10.18 -5.77 -8.08
CA ASP A 94 9.22 -6.13 -7.04
C ASP A 94 9.59 -7.48 -6.42
N SER A 95 9.35 -7.60 -5.12
CA SER A 95 9.41 -8.87 -4.42
C SER A 95 8.03 -9.53 -4.51
N ILE A 96 8.03 -10.83 -4.74
CA ILE A 96 6.83 -11.64 -4.91
C ILE A 96 6.90 -12.85 -3.99
N LEU A 97 5.73 -13.42 -3.74
CA LEU A 97 5.59 -14.70 -3.09
C LEU A 97 4.90 -15.67 -4.04
N ILE A 98 5.56 -16.78 -4.34
CA ILE A 98 4.96 -17.93 -4.99
C ILE A 98 4.44 -18.81 -3.87
N SER A 99 3.15 -19.17 -3.90
CA SER A 99 2.53 -19.96 -2.84
C SER A 99 1.62 -21.03 -3.41
N ASN A 100 1.72 -22.24 -2.88
CA ASN A 100 0.80 -23.34 -3.15
C ASN A 100 0.16 -23.83 -1.85
N SER A 101 -1.13 -23.57 -1.67
CA SER A 101 -1.86 -23.89 -0.44
C SER A 101 -2.77 -25.08 -0.66
N LYS A 102 -2.79 -26.02 0.29
CA LYS A 102 -3.75 -27.13 0.33
C LYS A 102 -4.50 -27.14 1.64
N THR A 103 -5.74 -27.55 1.57
CA THR A 103 -6.63 -27.70 2.72
C THR A 103 -6.88 -29.17 2.98
N GLN A 104 -6.79 -29.59 4.23
CA GLN A 104 -6.98 -30.94 4.70
C GLN A 104 -7.90 -30.94 5.91
N ASP A 105 -8.94 -31.76 5.86
CA ASP A 105 -9.77 -32.08 7.03
C ASP A 105 -8.99 -33.02 7.96
N LEU A 106 -8.79 -32.60 9.21
CA LEU A 106 -8.10 -33.40 10.23
C LEU A 106 -9.07 -34.26 11.06
N GLY A 107 -10.38 -34.06 10.91
CA GLY A 107 -11.43 -34.75 11.64
C GLY A 107 -11.87 -34.01 12.90
N SER A 108 -12.45 -34.77 13.83
CA SER A 108 -13.21 -34.22 14.97
C SER A 108 -12.80 -34.78 16.33
N ALA A 109 -11.80 -35.67 16.38
CA ALA A 109 -11.40 -36.37 17.59
C ALA A 109 -9.88 -36.29 17.75
N PHE A 110 -9.45 -35.54 18.77
CA PHE A 110 -8.04 -35.33 19.08
C PHE A 110 -7.79 -35.56 20.57
N GLN A 111 -6.62 -36.09 20.89
CA GLN A 111 -6.15 -36.27 22.27
C GLN A 111 -4.92 -35.40 22.52
N GLY A 112 -4.72 -34.97 23.77
CA GLY A 112 -3.50 -34.24 24.14
C GLY A 112 -2.25 -35.08 23.87
N GLY A 113 -1.24 -34.47 23.25
CA GLY A 113 0.00 -35.14 22.85
C GLY A 113 -0.10 -35.95 21.56
N GLN A 114 -1.27 -36.01 20.91
CA GLN A 114 -1.42 -36.70 19.64
C GLN A 114 -0.73 -35.92 18.52
N THR A 115 0.12 -36.60 17.76
CA THR A 115 0.69 -36.10 16.51
C THR A 115 -0.16 -36.52 15.31
N VAL A 116 -0.43 -35.59 14.40
CA VAL A 116 -1.18 -35.80 13.16
C VAL A 116 -0.29 -35.42 11.97
N ASN A 117 -0.18 -36.33 11.00
CA ASN A 117 0.55 -36.07 9.75
C ASN A 117 -0.33 -35.34 8.75
N LEU A 118 0.22 -34.31 8.10
CA LEU A 118 -0.41 -33.64 6.98
C LEU A 118 -0.19 -34.44 5.68
N SER A 119 -0.93 -34.07 4.65
CA SER A 119 -0.85 -34.67 3.32
C SER A 119 0.46 -34.36 2.58
N ARG A 120 1.24 -33.40 3.09
CA ARG A 120 2.54 -32.99 2.56
C ARG A 120 3.52 -32.73 3.70
N ASN A 121 4.75 -33.14 3.46
CA ASN A 121 5.94 -32.74 4.22
C ASN A 121 6.54 -31.47 3.57
N ASP A 122 7.61 -30.91 4.13
CA ASP A 122 8.29 -29.69 3.64
C ASP A 122 7.28 -28.58 3.34
N VAL A 123 6.62 -28.09 4.39
CA VAL A 123 5.65 -26.98 4.31
C VAL A 123 6.23 -25.76 4.98
N ASP A 124 6.00 -24.57 4.43
CA ASP A 124 6.53 -23.32 4.97
C ASP A 124 5.56 -22.67 5.97
N ARG A 125 4.28 -23.06 5.95
CA ARG A 125 3.27 -22.57 6.89
C ARG A 125 2.15 -23.58 7.11
N ILE A 126 1.66 -23.64 8.35
CA ILE A 126 0.45 -24.37 8.74
C ILE A 126 -0.50 -23.41 9.46
N CYS A 127 -1.79 -23.46 9.13
CA CYS A 127 -2.84 -22.74 9.80
C CYS A 127 -3.99 -23.71 10.11
N LEU A 128 -4.34 -23.83 11.39
CA LEU A 128 -5.47 -24.63 11.84
C LEU A 128 -6.68 -23.73 12.07
N LYS A 129 -7.83 -24.15 11.53
CA LYS A 129 -9.11 -23.49 11.71
C LYS A 129 -10.20 -24.49 12.05
N ASP A 130 -11.23 -24.01 12.69
CA ASP A 130 -12.46 -24.76 12.90
C ASP A 130 -13.39 -24.67 11.66
N SER A 131 -14.53 -25.36 11.69
CA SER A 131 -15.46 -25.38 10.56
C SER A 131 -16.14 -24.03 10.26
N ASN A 132 -16.01 -23.04 11.15
CA ASN A 132 -16.51 -21.66 11.00
C ASN A 132 -15.39 -20.68 10.65
N ASP A 133 -14.25 -21.17 10.16
CA ASP A 133 -13.06 -20.35 9.85
C ASP A 133 -12.42 -19.69 11.09
N LYS A 134 -12.77 -20.09 12.31
CA LYS A 134 -12.14 -19.56 13.53
C LYS A 134 -10.74 -20.17 13.68
N PRO A 135 -9.67 -19.36 13.82
CA PRO A 135 -8.31 -19.88 14.00
C PRO A 135 -8.17 -20.58 15.35
N ILE A 136 -7.50 -21.73 15.35
CA ILE A 136 -7.15 -22.44 16.58
C ILE A 136 -6.01 -21.71 17.28
N ASN A 137 -6.12 -21.51 18.60
CA ASN A 137 -5.09 -20.84 19.38
C ASN A 137 -3.76 -21.59 19.25
N ALA A 138 -2.70 -20.87 18.92
CA ALA A 138 -1.35 -21.42 18.74
C ALA A 138 -0.83 -22.14 20.00
N GLN A 139 -1.29 -21.76 21.20
CA GLN A 139 -0.89 -22.43 22.45
C GLN A 139 -1.41 -23.88 22.57
N LEU A 140 -2.37 -24.29 21.73
CA LEU A 140 -3.00 -25.61 21.81
C LEU A 140 -2.32 -26.66 20.94
N TRP A 141 -1.34 -26.29 20.13
CA TRP A 141 -0.66 -27.19 19.22
C TRP A 141 0.74 -26.70 18.90
N ASP A 142 1.62 -27.64 18.59
CA ASP A 142 2.97 -27.42 18.10
C ASP A 142 3.09 -28.04 16.69
N TYR A 143 4.16 -27.72 15.96
CA TYR A 143 4.32 -28.16 14.59
C TYR A 143 5.76 -28.52 14.21
N ASP A 144 5.89 -29.42 13.25
CA ASP A 144 7.14 -29.67 12.53
C ASP A 144 6.87 -29.41 11.04
N LEU A 145 7.46 -28.32 10.53
CA LEU A 145 7.28 -27.87 9.14
C LEU A 145 7.97 -28.79 8.13
N GLU A 146 9.14 -29.32 8.47
CA GLU A 146 9.89 -30.20 7.58
C GLU A 146 9.20 -31.56 7.49
N ALA A 147 8.79 -32.11 8.64
CA ALA A 147 8.04 -33.37 8.68
C ALA A 147 6.58 -33.21 8.21
N GLY A 148 6.04 -31.99 8.20
CA GLY A 148 4.63 -31.74 7.87
C GLY A 148 3.67 -32.32 8.91
N THR A 149 3.94 -32.07 10.20
CA THR A 149 3.14 -32.63 11.29
C THR A 149 2.67 -31.55 12.26
N ILE A 150 1.56 -31.84 12.93
CA ILE A 150 1.08 -31.06 14.08
C ILE A 150 1.06 -31.98 15.31
N THR A 151 1.34 -31.43 16.49
CA THR A 151 1.25 -32.15 17.76
C THR A 151 0.37 -31.36 18.72
N TRP A 152 -0.70 -31.95 19.21
CA TRP A 152 -1.61 -31.28 20.14
C TRP A 152 -0.99 -31.12 21.53
N ALA A 153 -1.21 -29.96 22.17
CA ALA A 153 -0.72 -29.69 23.51
C ALA A 153 -1.37 -30.61 24.56
N THR A 154 -0.73 -30.74 25.73
CA THR A 154 -1.29 -31.45 26.89
C THR A 154 -1.29 -30.50 28.09
N PRO A 155 -2.45 -30.14 28.67
CA PRO A 155 -3.80 -30.56 28.31
C PRO A 155 -4.33 -29.92 27.01
N LEU A 156 -5.28 -30.58 26.35
CA LEU A 156 -5.97 -30.09 25.16
C LEU A 156 -7.43 -29.74 25.50
N ASP A 157 -7.83 -28.50 25.24
CA ASP A 157 -9.23 -28.06 25.32
C ASP A 157 -9.66 -27.40 23.99
N LEU A 158 -10.52 -28.11 23.25
CA LEU A 158 -11.10 -27.63 21.99
C LEU A 158 -12.58 -27.29 22.11
N SER A 159 -13.12 -27.18 23.33
CA SER A 159 -14.56 -26.93 23.57
C SER A 159 -15.10 -25.65 22.93
N SER A 160 -14.23 -24.67 22.68
CA SER A 160 -14.60 -23.39 22.04
C SER A 160 -14.60 -23.41 20.50
N TYR A 161 -14.29 -24.56 19.88
CA TYR A 161 -14.13 -24.70 18.43
C TYR A 161 -15.14 -25.66 17.82
N GLN A 162 -15.57 -25.38 16.60
CA GLN A 162 -16.50 -26.25 15.87
C GLN A 162 -15.78 -27.26 14.98
N MET A 163 -16.10 -28.53 15.15
CA MET A 163 -15.54 -29.62 14.35
C MET A 163 -16.19 -29.69 12.95
N PRO A 164 -15.47 -30.21 11.93
CA PRO A 164 -14.09 -30.69 11.99
C PRO A 164 -13.05 -29.56 12.03
N ILE A 165 -11.85 -29.89 12.52
CA ILE A 165 -10.68 -29.01 12.41
C ILE A 165 -10.06 -29.19 11.03
N ILE A 166 -9.78 -28.07 10.38
CA ILE A 166 -9.26 -28.00 9.03
C ILE A 166 -7.85 -27.40 9.09
N ALA A 167 -6.87 -28.14 8.56
CA ALA A 167 -5.52 -27.63 8.34
C ALA A 167 -5.41 -27.03 6.95
N THR A 168 -4.90 -25.80 6.85
CA THR A 168 -4.38 -25.25 5.61
C THR A 168 -2.86 -25.20 5.70
N HIS A 169 -2.18 -25.88 4.80
CA HIS A 169 -0.72 -25.92 4.76
C HIS A 169 -0.20 -25.49 3.40
N SER A 170 0.82 -24.64 3.39
CA SER A 170 1.35 -24.04 2.17
C SER A 170 2.84 -24.26 2.00
N GLN A 171 3.24 -24.41 0.73
CA GLN A 171 4.63 -24.33 0.28
C GLN A 171 4.79 -22.97 -0.38
N GLU A 172 5.80 -22.23 0.05
CA GLU A 172 5.95 -20.81 -0.22
C GLU A 172 7.41 -20.48 -0.54
N GLU A 173 7.60 -19.60 -1.52
CA GLU A 173 8.92 -19.13 -1.93
C GLU A 173 8.87 -17.63 -2.21
N ARG A 174 9.78 -16.90 -1.57
CA ARG A 174 10.02 -15.48 -1.88
C ARG A 174 11.01 -15.38 -3.02
N ASN A 175 10.67 -14.59 -4.03
CA ASN A 175 11.54 -14.36 -5.17
C ASN A 175 11.43 -12.89 -5.63
N ARG A 176 12.29 -12.47 -6.55
CA ARG A 176 12.33 -11.10 -7.07
C ARG A 176 12.17 -11.10 -8.58
N VAL A 177 11.43 -10.13 -9.10
CA VAL A 177 11.12 -10.05 -10.53
C VAL A 177 12.23 -9.31 -11.29
N LEU A 178 12.85 -9.95 -12.29
CA LEU A 178 13.83 -9.35 -13.18
C LEU A 178 13.20 -8.66 -14.38
N GLU A 179 12.21 -9.30 -15.01
CA GLU A 179 11.50 -8.79 -16.18
C GLU A 179 10.02 -9.16 -16.09
N VAL A 180 9.16 -8.29 -16.61
CA VAL A 180 7.70 -8.46 -16.64
C VAL A 180 7.24 -8.26 -18.07
N ASP A 181 6.42 -9.18 -18.55
CA ASP A 181 5.71 -9.06 -19.82
C ASP A 181 4.22 -8.78 -19.62
N ILE A 182 3.61 -8.07 -20.56
CA ILE A 182 2.17 -7.78 -20.59
C ILE A 182 1.31 -9.05 -20.76
N SER A 183 1.93 -10.14 -21.21
CA SER A 183 1.30 -11.47 -21.26
C SER A 183 1.08 -12.08 -19.86
N GLY A 184 1.72 -11.54 -18.83
CA GLY A 184 1.75 -12.10 -17.48
C GLY A 184 2.94 -13.02 -17.21
N GLN A 185 3.83 -13.22 -18.19
CA GLN A 185 5.09 -13.95 -17.96
C GLN A 185 6.05 -13.12 -17.10
N LEU A 186 6.65 -13.78 -16.11
CA LEU A 186 7.64 -13.21 -15.20
C LEU A 186 8.97 -13.93 -15.37
N LYS A 187 10.05 -13.16 -15.46
CA LYS A 187 11.41 -13.68 -15.31
C LYS A 187 11.85 -13.41 -13.88
N LEU A 188 12.19 -14.46 -13.16
CA LEU A 188 12.60 -14.38 -11.75
C LEU A 188 14.11 -14.23 -11.63
N LEU A 189 14.56 -13.68 -10.50
CA LEU A 189 15.97 -13.52 -10.17
C LEU A 189 16.63 -14.89 -9.95
N GLU A 190 15.99 -15.70 -9.12
CA GLU A 190 16.39 -17.08 -8.85
C GLU A 190 15.41 -18.05 -9.53
N PRO A 191 15.86 -19.23 -9.98
CA PRO A 191 14.95 -20.28 -10.41
C PRO A 191 14.03 -20.69 -9.25
N VAL A 192 12.81 -21.14 -9.58
CA VAL A 192 11.89 -21.67 -8.56
C VAL A 192 12.51 -22.85 -7.83
N MET A 193 12.38 -22.86 -6.51
CA MET A 193 12.98 -23.88 -5.63
C MET A 193 12.23 -25.22 -5.71
N ARG A 194 10.93 -25.17 -5.99
CA ARG A 194 10.05 -26.35 -6.03
C ARG A 194 9.30 -26.41 -7.36
N ASP A 195 8.93 -27.64 -7.75
CA ASP A 195 8.03 -27.87 -8.88
C ASP A 195 6.58 -27.67 -8.43
N TYR A 196 6.15 -26.41 -8.40
CA TYR A 196 4.80 -26.06 -7.95
C TYR A 196 3.75 -26.55 -8.96
N PRO A 197 2.69 -27.25 -8.51
CA PRO A 197 1.62 -27.67 -9.40
C PRO A 197 0.85 -26.44 -9.93
N LEU A 198 0.22 -26.55 -11.09
CA LEU A 198 -0.59 -25.44 -11.63
C LEU A 198 -1.82 -25.14 -10.76
N GLU A 199 -2.40 -26.17 -10.17
CA GLU A 199 -3.55 -26.05 -9.26
C GLU A 199 -3.12 -25.43 -7.94
N ASP A 200 -3.93 -24.49 -7.44
CA ASP A 200 -3.75 -23.80 -6.15
C ASP A 200 -2.41 -23.05 -5.97
N THR A 201 -1.67 -22.82 -7.07
CA THR A 201 -0.45 -22.01 -7.08
C THR A 201 -0.74 -20.59 -7.53
N TYR A 202 -0.35 -19.64 -6.70
CA TYR A 202 -0.55 -18.21 -6.94
C TYR A 202 0.75 -17.45 -6.75
N VAL A 203 0.93 -16.41 -7.59
CA VAL A 203 1.96 -15.40 -7.41
C VAL A 203 1.32 -14.17 -6.79
N SER A 204 1.78 -13.80 -5.60
CA SER A 204 1.26 -12.68 -4.82
C SER A 204 2.31 -11.57 -4.70
N SER A 205 1.85 -10.32 -4.66
CA SER A 205 2.72 -9.18 -4.36
C SER A 205 3.17 -9.23 -2.90
N LEU A 206 4.46 -9.03 -2.65
CA LEU A 206 5.02 -8.97 -1.31
C LEU A 206 5.30 -7.52 -0.93
N LEU A 207 4.57 -7.00 0.06
CA LEU A 207 4.85 -5.70 0.67
C LEU A 207 5.76 -5.93 1.88
N ILE A 208 6.90 -5.26 1.89
CA ILE A 208 7.87 -5.37 2.97
C ILE A 208 7.62 -4.22 3.94
N GLY A 209 7.12 -4.56 5.13
CA GLY A 209 7.16 -3.67 6.29
C GLY A 209 8.53 -3.74 6.96
N ASP A 210 8.97 -2.64 7.54
CA ASP A 210 10.13 -2.62 8.44
C ASP A 210 9.72 -3.17 9.83
N ASN A 211 10.57 -2.99 10.85
CA ASN A 211 10.27 -3.37 12.21
C ASN A 211 9.07 -2.61 12.77
N LEU A 212 7.95 -3.33 12.95
CA LEU A 212 6.74 -2.81 13.58
C LEU A 212 6.87 -2.94 15.09
N GLN A 213 7.38 -1.88 15.74
CA GLN A 213 7.56 -1.82 17.19
C GLN A 213 6.94 -0.56 17.75
N VAL A 214 6.29 -0.70 18.91
CA VAL A 214 5.84 0.46 19.68
C VAL A 214 7.02 1.11 20.37
N ARG A 215 7.05 2.44 20.37
CA ARG A 215 8.06 3.23 21.09
C ARG A 215 7.53 4.62 21.38
N HIS A 216 8.17 5.31 22.31
CA HIS A 216 7.90 6.72 22.59
C HIS A 216 9.17 7.57 22.51
N SER A 217 9.01 8.87 22.29
CA SER A 217 10.12 9.81 22.36
C SER A 217 10.45 10.11 23.82
N ILE A 218 11.63 10.68 24.06
CA ILE A 218 11.93 11.26 25.38
C ILE A 218 10.92 12.40 25.62
N PRO A 219 10.18 12.39 26.74
CA PRO A 219 9.25 13.47 27.04
C PRO A 219 10.03 14.72 27.43
N PHE A 220 9.52 15.89 27.04
CA PHE A 220 10.05 17.17 27.49
C PHE A 220 8.95 18.04 28.06
N THR A 221 9.36 18.98 28.92
CA THR A 221 8.47 19.86 29.67
C THR A 221 8.75 21.32 29.34
N GLN A 222 7.71 22.14 29.29
CA GLN A 222 7.82 23.57 29.01
C GLN A 222 6.71 24.36 29.71
N ARG A 223 6.98 25.63 29.99
CA ARG A 223 6.00 26.56 30.52
C ARG A 223 5.12 27.08 29.38
N ASN A 224 3.84 26.72 29.39
CA ASN A 224 2.84 27.06 28.37
C ASN A 224 2.96 26.29 27.04
N TRP A 225 1.83 26.23 26.35
CA TRP A 225 1.72 25.74 24.97
C TRP A 225 1.69 26.91 24.01
N ASP A 226 2.54 26.88 22.97
CA ASP A 226 2.68 27.92 21.95
C ASP A 226 1.78 27.68 20.71
N GLY A 227 1.09 26.54 20.65
CA GLY A 227 0.23 26.18 19.53
C GLY A 227 0.94 25.44 18.40
N VAL A 228 2.22 25.05 18.55
CA VAL A 228 3.00 24.46 17.46
C VAL A 228 3.61 23.11 17.85
N TRP A 229 3.24 22.06 17.12
CA TRP A 229 3.81 20.73 17.30
C TRP A 229 5.25 20.66 16.77
N ARG A 230 6.19 20.38 17.68
CA ARG A 230 7.65 20.25 17.42
C ARG A 230 8.32 19.21 18.29
N ASP A 231 9.52 18.77 17.92
CA ASP A 231 10.20 17.66 18.60
C ASP A 231 11.19 18.16 19.66
N GLU A 232 11.16 19.46 19.93
CA GLU A 232 12.03 20.17 20.85
C GLU A 232 11.20 21.11 21.74
N PRO A 233 11.63 21.32 23.00
CA PRO A 233 10.99 22.29 23.89
C PRO A 233 11.19 23.73 23.37
N GLN A 234 10.16 24.56 23.53
CA GLN A 234 10.21 25.98 23.23
C GLN A 234 9.95 26.80 24.50
N GLY A 235 10.60 27.95 24.62
CA GLY A 235 10.44 28.85 25.76
C GLY A 235 11.12 28.35 27.04
N GLU A 236 10.52 28.70 28.19
CA GLU A 236 11.06 28.37 29.51
C GLU A 236 10.87 26.87 29.81
N GLN A 237 11.99 26.17 30.00
CA GLN A 237 11.97 24.77 30.41
C GLN A 237 11.69 24.64 31.90
N LEU A 238 10.88 23.65 32.27
CA LEU A 238 10.59 23.35 33.66
C LEU A 238 11.72 22.49 34.25
N LEU A 239 12.08 22.77 35.51
CA LEU A 239 12.91 21.86 36.30
C LEU A 239 12.18 20.55 36.60
N ASN A 240 10.86 20.62 36.75
CA ASN A 240 10.02 19.44 36.92
C ASN A 240 9.92 18.65 35.60
N ARG A 241 10.06 17.33 35.68
CA ARG A 241 10.11 16.42 34.53
C ARG A 241 9.30 15.17 34.83
N LEU A 242 8.73 14.57 33.78
CA LEU A 242 8.09 13.28 33.88
C LEU A 242 9.16 12.19 34.11
N ASN A 243 9.09 11.48 35.24
CA ASN A 243 10.08 10.47 35.61
C ASN A 243 9.77 9.11 34.97
N LEU A 244 10.08 8.97 33.68
CA LEU A 244 9.95 7.71 32.97
C LEU A 244 11.12 6.74 33.19
N THR A 245 12.19 7.17 33.86
CA THR A 245 13.33 6.29 34.18
C THR A 245 12.94 5.29 35.27
N ASP A 246 12.33 5.78 36.36
CA ASP A 246 11.88 4.92 37.45
C ASP A 246 10.49 4.33 37.20
N TYR A 247 9.69 5.01 36.37
CA TYR A 247 8.32 4.60 36.02
C TYR A 247 8.10 4.59 34.51
N PRO A 248 8.61 3.55 33.80
CA PRO A 248 8.54 3.49 32.34
C PRO A 248 7.12 3.60 31.79
N MET A 249 6.97 4.34 30.69
CA MET A 249 5.72 4.38 29.94
C MET A 249 5.48 3.01 29.29
N THR A 250 4.29 2.46 29.49
CA THR A 250 3.91 1.20 28.87
C THR A 250 3.12 1.48 27.59
N LEU A 251 3.52 0.84 26.50
CA LEU A 251 2.84 0.85 25.20
C LEU A 251 2.47 -0.58 24.84
N THR A 252 1.30 -0.77 24.24
CA THR A 252 0.89 -2.05 23.66
C THR A 252 0.73 -1.89 22.16
N ASP A 253 1.09 -2.91 21.40
CA ASP A 253 0.96 -2.98 19.95
C ASP A 253 -0.49 -2.86 19.47
N ASP A 254 -1.44 -3.34 20.28
CA ASP A 254 -2.87 -3.25 20.05
C ASP A 254 -3.52 -1.92 20.54
N GLY A 255 -2.74 -1.03 21.18
CA GLY A 255 -3.25 0.22 21.76
C GLY A 255 -2.61 1.47 21.17
N ALA A 256 -1.28 1.44 21.03
CA ALA A 256 -0.48 2.59 20.65
C ALA A 256 -0.65 2.97 19.17
N ILE A 257 -0.65 4.27 18.92
CA ILE A 257 -0.72 4.84 17.58
C ILE A 257 0.46 5.79 17.33
N THR A 258 0.75 6.07 16.06
CA THR A 258 1.70 7.13 15.73
C THR A 258 1.03 8.48 15.94
N GLN A 259 1.46 9.22 16.97
CA GLN A 259 0.82 10.46 17.40
C GLN A 259 1.78 11.35 18.19
N ASP A 260 1.59 12.66 18.05
CA ASP A 260 2.21 13.67 18.91
C ASP A 260 1.24 14.02 20.05
N TRP A 261 1.71 13.89 21.29
CA TRP A 261 0.90 14.04 22.50
C TRP A 261 1.24 15.30 23.27
N LEU A 262 0.20 15.91 23.84
CA LEU A 262 0.27 17.06 24.73
C LEU A 262 -0.53 16.76 26.00
N ILE A 263 0.15 16.74 27.14
CA ILE A 263 -0.47 16.80 28.46
C ILE A 263 -0.40 18.25 28.91
N LYS A 264 -1.55 18.88 29.13
CA LYS A 264 -1.65 20.29 29.55
C LYS A 264 -2.28 20.39 30.93
N PHE A 265 -1.52 20.84 31.90
CA PHE A 265 -2.02 21.04 33.25
C PHE A 265 -3.01 22.20 33.30
N THR A 266 -4.17 21.96 33.92
CA THR A 266 -5.20 22.97 34.22
C THR A 266 -5.13 23.42 35.67
N SER A 267 -4.51 22.61 36.53
CA SER A 267 -4.19 22.91 37.92
C SER A 267 -2.93 22.14 38.35
N ALA A 268 -2.57 22.17 39.64
CA ALA A 268 -1.44 21.41 40.16
C ALA A 268 -1.63 19.87 40.12
N SER A 269 -2.88 19.40 40.00
CA SER A 269 -3.20 17.97 40.03
C SER A 269 -4.07 17.49 38.87
N GLN A 270 -4.67 18.40 38.09
CA GLN A 270 -5.52 18.07 36.95
C GLN A 270 -4.88 18.53 35.64
N PHE A 271 -5.10 17.74 34.59
CA PHE A 271 -4.60 18.02 33.26
C PHE A 271 -5.51 17.47 32.18
N GLU A 272 -5.34 17.98 30.97
CA GLU A 272 -6.02 17.54 29.76
C GLU A 272 -5.01 16.88 28.82
N VAL A 273 -5.44 15.87 28.08
CA VAL A 273 -4.63 15.19 27.06
C VAL A 273 -5.15 15.52 25.68
N TYR A 274 -4.24 15.90 24.79
CA TYR A 274 -4.50 16.15 23.38
C TYR A 274 -3.55 15.33 22.51
N GLY A 275 -4.04 14.87 21.36
CA GLY A 275 -3.22 14.39 20.26
C GLY A 275 -3.28 15.35 19.08
N ASP A 276 -2.21 15.49 18.31
CA ASP A 276 -2.18 16.38 17.13
C ASP A 276 -3.31 16.04 16.14
N THR A 277 -3.42 14.76 15.76
CA THR A 277 -4.48 14.32 14.85
C THR A 277 -5.81 13.98 15.53
N LEU A 278 -5.79 13.65 16.83
CA LEU A 278 -6.99 13.26 17.59
C LEU A 278 -7.74 14.44 18.20
N GLY A 279 -7.07 15.57 18.44
CA GLY A 279 -7.60 16.66 19.24
C GLY A 279 -7.73 16.27 20.72
N TYR A 280 -8.78 16.76 21.38
CA TYR A 280 -9.03 16.50 22.81
C TYR A 280 -9.36 15.03 23.06
N VAL A 281 -8.59 14.40 23.95
CA VAL A 281 -8.76 12.99 24.31
C VAL A 281 -9.48 12.82 25.65
N GLY A 282 -9.19 13.68 26.61
CA GLY A 282 -9.85 13.63 27.91
C GLY A 282 -9.18 14.48 29.00
N GLN A 283 -9.80 14.51 30.17
CA GLN A 283 -9.29 15.14 31.37
C GLN A 283 -8.97 14.08 32.42
N PHE A 284 -7.84 14.25 33.09
CA PHE A 284 -7.25 13.28 34.02
C PHE A 284 -6.58 14.00 35.19
N ASP A 285 -6.01 13.20 36.10
CA ASP A 285 -5.31 13.67 37.27
C ASP A 285 -4.00 12.90 37.51
N ILE A 286 -3.17 13.44 38.40
CA ILE A 286 -1.90 12.82 38.83
C ILE A 286 -2.08 11.74 39.91
N LEU A 287 -3.31 11.48 40.38
CA LEU A 287 -3.60 10.56 41.49
C LEU A 287 -3.90 9.15 41.00
N THR A 288 -4.22 9.01 39.71
CA THR A 288 -4.52 7.77 39.00
C THR A 288 -3.56 7.57 37.84
N ASP A 289 -3.38 6.32 37.42
CA ASP A 289 -2.54 6.03 36.25
C ASP A 289 -3.20 6.63 35.01
N LEU A 290 -2.41 7.35 34.21
CA LEU A 290 -2.90 7.94 32.98
C LEU A 290 -2.94 6.87 31.89
N ALA A 291 -4.13 6.40 31.55
CA ALA A 291 -4.36 5.38 30.53
C ALA A 291 -5.54 5.74 29.60
N PRO A 292 -5.40 6.74 28.71
CA PRO A 292 -6.48 7.15 27.80
C PRO A 292 -6.84 6.03 26.83
N ILE A 293 -8.13 5.68 26.73
CA ILE A 293 -8.60 4.51 25.95
C ILE A 293 -8.70 4.84 24.46
N ASN A 294 -8.12 3.96 23.63
CA ASN A 294 -8.33 3.91 22.20
C ASN A 294 -9.70 3.27 21.90
N PRO A 295 -10.66 4.02 21.32
CA PRO A 295 -11.99 3.50 21.04
C PRO A 295 -12.01 2.41 19.95
N ALA A 296 -10.96 2.32 19.11
CA ALA A 296 -10.89 1.29 18.06
C ALA A 296 -10.56 -0.10 18.62
N THR A 297 -9.78 -0.17 19.70
CA THR A 297 -9.25 -1.43 20.24
C THR A 297 -9.67 -1.70 21.69
N SER A 298 -10.27 -0.70 22.36
CA SER A 298 -10.59 -0.73 23.79
C SER A 298 -9.37 -0.91 24.70
N LYS A 299 -8.17 -0.59 24.20
CA LYS A 299 -6.90 -0.63 24.92
C LYS A 299 -6.36 0.79 25.11
N PRO A 300 -5.55 1.07 26.14
CA PRO A 300 -4.96 2.40 26.29
C PRO A 300 -4.03 2.76 25.12
N TYR A 301 -4.02 4.03 24.69
CA TYR A 301 -3.02 4.53 23.73
C TYR A 301 -1.59 4.42 24.28
N PHE A 302 -1.46 4.72 25.58
CA PHE A 302 -0.25 4.59 26.39
C PHE A 302 -0.68 4.54 27.85
N THR A 303 0.16 4.00 28.72
CA THR A 303 -0.05 4.03 30.17
C THR A 303 1.15 4.69 30.85
N ILE A 304 0.90 5.73 31.64
CA ILE A 304 1.89 6.38 32.50
C ILE A 304 1.47 6.20 33.95
N ASN A 305 2.36 5.60 34.74
CA ASN A 305 2.12 5.42 36.16
C ASN A 305 1.99 6.78 36.86
N LYS A 306 1.03 6.93 37.77
CA LYS A 306 0.80 8.16 38.54
C LYS A 306 2.06 8.69 39.24
N SER A 307 2.95 7.81 39.71
CA SER A 307 4.18 8.18 40.39
C SER A 307 5.20 8.83 39.45
N ALA A 308 5.09 8.64 38.13
CA ALA A 308 5.92 9.32 37.14
C ALA A 308 5.75 10.85 37.15
N PHE A 309 4.58 11.34 37.60
CA PHE A 309 4.31 12.77 37.74
C PHE A 309 4.94 13.40 38.99
N GLY A 310 5.68 12.62 39.79
CA GLY A 310 6.33 13.08 41.03
C GLY A 310 5.39 13.20 42.23
N GLY A 311 4.09 12.91 42.05
CA GLY A 311 3.12 12.81 43.14
C GLY A 311 3.23 11.46 43.85
N SER A 312 4.03 11.40 44.92
CA SER A 312 3.89 10.32 45.90
C SER A 312 2.67 10.61 46.78
N ALA A 313 1.98 9.58 47.29
CA ALA A 313 0.84 9.79 48.20
C ALA A 313 1.25 10.70 49.39
N GLY A 314 0.70 11.91 49.44
CA GLY A 314 0.99 12.90 50.48
C GLY A 314 2.02 13.99 50.13
N GLN A 315 2.59 14.01 48.91
CA GLN A 315 3.39 15.12 48.40
C GLN A 315 2.70 15.77 47.20
N SER A 316 2.51 17.09 47.26
CA SER A 316 2.00 17.87 46.14
C SER A 316 3.02 17.84 45.01
N ALA A 317 2.64 17.29 43.85
CA ALA A 317 3.45 17.43 42.65
C ALA A 317 3.57 18.92 42.29
N SER A 318 4.77 19.36 41.93
CA SER A 318 5.09 20.77 41.64
C SER A 318 4.70 21.18 40.21
N TRP A 319 3.51 20.79 39.76
CA TRP A 319 2.96 21.25 38.48
C TRP A 319 2.15 22.53 38.69
N ALA A 320 2.20 23.42 37.71
CA ALA A 320 1.38 24.63 37.66
C ALA A 320 0.38 24.56 36.51
N SER A 321 -0.69 25.34 36.59
CA SER A 321 -1.57 25.53 35.44
C SER A 321 -0.77 26.05 34.25
N HIS A 322 -1.07 25.52 33.07
CA HIS A 322 -0.39 25.73 31.80
C HIS A 322 1.00 25.09 31.67
N ASP A 323 1.51 24.38 32.66
CA ASP A 323 2.65 23.49 32.44
C ASP A 323 2.25 22.42 31.43
N VAL A 324 3.17 22.05 30.54
CA VAL A 324 2.89 21.02 29.55
C VAL A 324 4.00 19.99 29.45
N ILE A 325 3.60 18.75 29.16
CA ILE A 325 4.48 17.63 28.85
C ILE A 325 4.18 17.20 27.42
N ARG A 326 5.22 17.03 26.62
CA ARG A 326 5.10 16.60 25.22
C ARG A 326 5.99 15.41 24.94
N PHE A 327 5.46 14.50 24.12
CA PHE A 327 6.15 13.32 23.65
C PHE A 327 5.46 12.79 22.40
N LYS A 328 6.12 11.88 21.71
CA LYS A 328 5.57 11.14 20.57
C LYS A 328 5.42 9.68 20.93
N THR A 329 4.44 9.03 20.33
CA THR A 329 4.39 7.58 20.23
C THR A 329 4.47 7.17 18.77
N TRP A 330 5.01 5.98 18.54
CA TRP A 330 4.94 5.28 17.26
C TRP A 330 4.18 3.98 17.49
N GLY A 331 3.16 3.73 16.67
CA GLY A 331 2.39 2.49 16.69
C GLY A 331 2.95 1.46 15.70
N THR A 332 2.30 0.29 15.64
CA THR A 332 2.65 -0.82 14.73
C THR A 332 1.85 -0.81 13.43
N LEU A 333 1.07 0.24 13.18
CA LEU A 333 0.19 0.33 12.01
C LEU A 333 0.99 0.48 10.71
N MET A 334 0.83 -0.48 9.80
CA MET A 334 1.30 -0.40 8.42
C MET A 334 0.11 -0.17 7.47
N PRO A 335 -0.16 1.09 7.07
CA PRO A 335 -1.29 1.37 6.19
C PRO A 335 -1.03 0.80 4.78
N VAL A 336 -1.95 -0.04 4.29
CA VAL A 336 -1.93 -0.60 2.94
C VAL A 336 -3.20 -0.20 2.21
N TRP A 337 -3.08 0.20 0.95
CA TRP A 337 -4.22 0.50 0.09
C TRP A 337 -4.50 -0.65 -0.86
N ILE A 338 -5.78 -0.93 -1.03
CA ILE A 338 -6.29 -2.01 -1.87
C ILE A 338 -7.15 -1.37 -2.93
N LEU A 339 -6.78 -1.61 -4.18
CA LEU A 339 -7.49 -1.07 -5.32
C LEU A 339 -8.05 -2.25 -6.11
N CYS A 340 -9.38 -2.27 -6.26
CA CYS A 340 -10.03 -3.14 -7.23
C CYS A 340 -9.98 -2.43 -8.59
N SER A 341 -9.36 -3.07 -9.58
CA SER A 341 -9.37 -2.61 -10.96
C SER A 341 -10.16 -3.61 -11.80
N ALA A 342 -11.24 -3.14 -12.41
CA ALA A 342 -12.08 -3.95 -13.29
C ALA A 342 -11.89 -3.51 -14.74
N GLN A 343 -11.58 -4.46 -15.62
CA GLN A 343 -11.55 -4.18 -17.06
C GLN A 343 -12.99 -3.96 -17.56
N PRO A 344 -13.25 -2.90 -18.36
CA PRO A 344 -14.53 -2.71 -19.00
C PRO A 344 -14.93 -3.95 -19.81
N THR A 345 -16.12 -4.48 -19.58
CA THR A 345 -16.64 -5.63 -20.30
C THR A 345 -18.14 -5.52 -20.50
N ASN A 346 -18.65 -6.09 -21.60
CA ASN A 346 -20.08 -6.19 -21.87
C ASN A 346 -20.72 -7.43 -21.22
N LYS A 347 -19.91 -8.26 -20.55
CA LYS A 347 -20.39 -9.42 -19.81
C LYS A 347 -20.87 -9.01 -18.43
N VAL A 348 -22.01 -9.54 -18.01
CA VAL A 348 -22.47 -9.43 -16.63
C VAL A 348 -21.43 -10.10 -15.73
N GLN A 349 -20.84 -9.32 -14.82
CA GLN A 349 -19.95 -9.85 -13.80
C GLN A 349 -20.76 -10.78 -12.90
N LYS A 350 -20.33 -12.04 -12.80
CA LYS A 350 -20.94 -13.06 -11.92
C LYS A 350 -19.86 -13.55 -10.98
N GLY A 351 -20.13 -13.52 -9.68
CA GLY A 351 -19.20 -13.93 -8.64
C GLY A 351 -18.98 -12.85 -7.59
N THR A 352 -18.07 -13.13 -6.66
CA THR A 352 -17.65 -12.22 -5.60
C THR A 352 -16.17 -11.92 -5.80
N ASP A 353 -15.81 -10.64 -5.84
CA ASP A 353 -14.41 -10.22 -5.81
C ASP A 353 -13.87 -10.38 -4.39
N GLY A 354 -12.62 -10.82 -4.28
CA GLY A 354 -11.97 -11.01 -2.99
C GLY A 354 -10.46 -11.01 -3.13
N PHE A 355 -9.79 -10.68 -2.04
CA PHE A 355 -8.35 -10.84 -1.88
C PHE A 355 -8.10 -11.54 -0.54
N LYS A 356 -6.91 -12.12 -0.39
CA LYS A 356 -6.43 -12.64 0.89
C LYS A 356 -5.12 -11.94 1.22
N TYR A 357 -4.97 -11.50 2.47
CA TYR A 357 -3.67 -11.11 3.00
C TYR A 357 -3.15 -12.19 3.93
N CYS A 358 -1.85 -12.36 3.88
CA CYS A 358 -1.12 -13.03 4.93
C CYS A 358 -0.04 -12.08 5.44
N PHE A 359 0.03 -11.95 6.75
CA PHE A 359 1.08 -11.18 7.41
C PHE A 359 2.23 -12.13 7.72
N TYR A 360 3.44 -11.71 7.34
CA TYR A 360 4.67 -12.38 7.72
C TYR A 360 5.41 -11.45 8.65
N GLY A 361 5.87 -11.99 9.77
CA GLY A 361 6.70 -11.26 10.72
C GLY A 361 7.32 -12.24 11.68
N ASP A 362 8.55 -11.95 12.09
CA ASP A 362 9.18 -12.65 13.19
C ASP A 362 8.65 -12.03 14.48
N THR A 363 7.74 -12.74 15.15
CA THR A 363 7.36 -12.36 16.50
C THR A 363 8.39 -12.94 17.45
N THR A 364 9.03 -12.11 18.28
CA THR A 364 9.73 -12.64 19.45
C THR A 364 8.68 -13.29 20.34
N GLU A 365 8.72 -14.62 20.49
CA GLU A 365 7.98 -15.27 21.56
C GLU A 365 8.40 -14.60 22.88
N VAL A 366 7.41 -14.14 23.65
CA VAL A 366 7.61 -13.56 24.98
C VAL A 366 7.61 -14.66 26.02
#